data_AF-A0A818HDT9-F1
#
_entry.id   AF-A0A818HDT9-F1
#
_cell.length_a   1.000
_cell.length_b   1.000
_cell.length_c   1.000
_cell.angle_alpha   90.00
_cell.angle_beta   90.00
_cell.angle_gamma   90.00
#
_symmetry.space_group_name_H-M   'P 1'
#
loop_
_entity.id
_entity.type
_entity.pdbx_description
1 polymer ?
#
loop_
_entity_poly.entity_id
_entity_poly.type
_entity_poly.pdbx_seq_one_letter_code
_entity_poly.pdbx_strand_id
1 'polypeptide(L)'
;MVGLPARGKIIVILNHSFFCVFTVFNVGDYRRDAVKVYAGKQFFDPDNSEAVAIRNLCAENALEDMCNFLQNQGEVAIFDATNTTRERRRTIYNYCTE
;
A
#
# COMPACT_ATOMS: atom_id res chain seq x y z
N MET A 1 4.71 -5.05 2.13
CA MET A 1 4.86 -5.10 3.61
C MET A 1 3.58 -5.57 4.31
N VAL A 2 3.68 -6.19 5.50
CA VAL A 2 2.55 -6.66 6.32
C VAL A 2 2.78 -6.32 7.80
N GLY A 3 1.73 -5.94 8.54
CA GLY A 3 1.80 -5.72 9.99
C GLY A 3 0.88 -4.61 10.51
N LEU A 4 0.80 -4.46 11.83
CA LEU A 4 0.04 -3.37 12.45
C LEU A 4 0.73 -2.00 12.23
N PRO A 5 -0.01 -0.89 12.41
CA PRO A 5 0.59 0.45 12.46
C PRO A 5 1.72 0.54 13.52
N ALA A 6 2.70 1.41 13.29
CA ALA A 6 3.85 1.64 14.19
C ALA A 6 4.72 0.39 14.48
N ARG A 7 4.75 -0.59 13.57
CA ARG A 7 5.61 -1.78 13.67
C ARG A 7 6.93 -1.68 12.88
N GLY A 8 7.41 -0.47 12.63
CA GLY A 8 8.72 -0.25 12.02
C GLY A 8 8.86 -0.64 10.54
N LYS A 9 7.76 -0.87 9.81
CA LYS A 9 7.81 -1.27 8.38
C LYS A 9 8.65 -0.34 7.51
N ILE A 10 8.43 0.97 7.68
CA ILE A 10 9.18 1.97 6.92
C ILE A 10 10.66 1.99 7.31
N ILE A 11 10.97 1.75 8.59
CA ILE A 11 12.35 1.67 9.09
C ILE A 11 13.06 0.46 8.46
N VAL A 12 12.37 -0.68 8.34
CA VAL A 12 12.91 -1.87 7.66
C VAL A 12 13.24 -1.57 6.19
N ILE A 13 12.37 -0.84 5.50
CA ILE A 13 12.61 -0.44 4.10
C ILE A 13 13.81 0.51 3.99
N LEU A 14 13.85 1.55 4.83
CA LEU A 14 14.89 2.58 4.79
C LEU A 14 16.28 2.06 5.17
N ASN A 15 16.34 1.07 6.06
CA ASN A 15 17.61 0.45 6.47
C ASN A 15 18.08 -0.66 5.52
N HIS A 16 17.34 -0.96 4.45
CA HIS A 16 17.74 -1.95 3.47
C HIS A 16 18.46 -1.29 2.29
N SER A 17 19.66 -1.78 1.98
CA SER A 17 20.39 -1.35 0.79
C SER A 17 19.97 -2.21 -0.41
N PHE A 18 19.23 -1.62 -1.34
CA PHE A 18 18.88 -2.27 -2.60
C PHE A 18 19.95 -1.99 -3.65
N PHE A 19 20.42 -3.03 -4.33
CA PHE A 19 21.40 -2.94 -5.43
C PHE A 19 20.74 -2.87 -6.82
N CYS A 20 19.45 -2.59 -6.87
CA CYS A 20 18.61 -2.59 -8.07
C CYS A 20 17.74 -1.33 -8.13
N VAL A 21 17.11 -1.07 -9.27
CA VAL A 21 16.14 0.03 -9.40
C VAL A 21 14.87 -0.35 -8.64
N PHE A 22 14.64 0.30 -7.50
CA PHE A 22 13.48 0.05 -6.65
C PHE A 22 12.68 1.31 -6.35
N THR A 23 11.40 1.13 -6.02
CA THR A 23 10.52 2.23 -5.56
C THR A 23 9.53 1.73 -4.51
N VAL A 24 9.17 2.62 -3.59
CA VAL A 24 8.23 2.34 -2.49
C VAL A 24 6.86 2.95 -2.82
N PHE A 25 5.84 2.11 -2.83
CA PHE A 25 4.44 2.49 -3.04
C PHE A 25 3.73 2.51 -1.68
N ASN A 26 3.73 3.67 -1.02
CA ASN A 26 3.11 3.83 0.30
C ASN A 26 1.63 4.17 0.16
N VAL A 27 0.75 3.20 0.45
CA VAL A 27 -0.72 3.39 0.34
C VAL A 27 -1.25 4.51 1.25
N GLY A 28 -0.49 4.87 2.30
CA GLY A 28 -0.80 6.01 3.15
C GLY A 28 -0.67 7.38 2.46
N ASP A 29 0.19 7.50 1.45
CA ASP A 29 0.31 8.71 0.60
C ASP A 29 -0.90 8.84 -0.32
N TYR A 30 -1.23 7.79 -1.08
CA TYR A 30 -2.46 7.72 -1.89
C TYR A 30 -3.71 8.12 -1.09
N ARG A 31 -3.83 7.65 0.15
CA ARG A 31 -4.92 8.03 1.04
C ARG A 31 -4.87 9.50 1.46
N ARG A 32 -3.69 10.06 1.75
CA ARG A 32 -3.56 11.50 2.10
C ARG A 32 -4.02 12.37 0.93
N ASP A 33 -3.67 11.99 -0.28
CA ASP A 33 -4.02 12.73 -1.49
C ASP A 33 -5.52 12.61 -1.81
N ALA A 34 -6.11 11.43 -1.62
CA ALA A 34 -7.53 11.19 -1.86
C ALA A 34 -8.45 11.93 -0.88
N VAL A 35 -8.12 11.97 0.41
CA VAL A 35 -9.01 12.50 1.45
C VAL A 35 -8.75 13.98 1.75
N LYS A 36 -7.56 14.51 1.43
CA LYS A 36 -7.07 15.91 1.61
C LYS A 36 -7.10 16.48 3.05
N VAL A 37 -8.03 16.04 3.89
CA VAL A 37 -8.18 16.42 5.30
C VAL A 37 -8.02 15.17 6.16
N TYR A 38 -7.37 15.30 7.32
CA TYR A 38 -7.16 14.19 8.23
C TYR A 38 -8.50 13.68 8.81
N ALA A 39 -8.95 12.51 8.38
CA ALA A 39 -10.25 11.95 8.75
C ALA A 39 -10.30 11.25 10.14
N GLY A 40 -9.29 11.45 10.99
CA GLY A 40 -9.27 10.93 12.36
C GLY A 40 -9.25 9.40 12.45
N LYS A 41 -9.48 8.87 13.67
CA LYS A 41 -9.53 7.42 13.94
C LYS A 41 -10.73 6.74 13.26
N GLN A 42 -11.87 7.42 13.17
CA GLN A 42 -13.12 6.87 12.62
C GLN A 42 -12.99 6.43 11.15
N PHE A 43 -12.06 7.02 10.40
CA PHE A 43 -11.73 6.59 9.06
C PHE A 43 -11.16 5.16 8.98
N PHE A 44 -10.54 4.68 10.05
CA PHE A 44 -9.95 3.34 10.08
C PHE A 44 -10.89 2.29 10.67
N ASP A 45 -12.10 2.68 11.05
CA ASP A 45 -13.13 1.78 11.56
C ASP A 45 -13.47 0.73 10.47
N PRO A 46 -13.49 -0.58 10.80
CA PRO A 46 -13.91 -1.62 9.86
C PRO A 46 -15.39 -1.49 9.45
N ASP A 47 -16.25 -0.90 10.29
CA ASP A 47 -17.68 -0.80 10.03
C ASP A 47 -18.03 0.44 9.16
N ASN A 48 -17.06 1.32 8.93
CA ASN A 48 -17.20 2.46 8.03
C ASN A 48 -16.97 2.02 6.57
N SER A 49 -18.05 1.58 5.91
CA SER A 49 -18.02 1.07 4.53
C SER A 49 -17.47 2.08 3.51
N GLU A 50 -17.77 3.37 3.67
CA GLU A 50 -17.24 4.44 2.83
C GLU A 50 -15.71 4.55 2.96
N ALA A 51 -15.20 4.59 4.19
CA ALA A 51 -13.76 4.66 4.41
C ALA A 51 -13.04 3.36 4.04
N VAL A 52 -13.70 2.19 4.16
CA VAL A 52 -13.19 0.94 3.59
C VAL A 52 -13.05 1.03 2.08
N ALA A 53 -14.10 1.51 1.38
CA ALA A 53 -14.08 1.67 -0.08
C ALA A 53 -12.94 2.61 -0.53
N ILE A 54 -12.77 3.76 0.12
CA ILE A 54 -11.67 4.69 -0.17
C ILE A 54 -10.31 4.02 0.04
N ARG A 55 -10.13 3.28 1.15
CA ARG A 55 -8.86 2.56 1.43
C ARG A 55 -8.59 1.40 0.47
N ASN A 56 -9.63 0.81 -0.14
CA ASN A 56 -9.47 -0.18 -1.19
C ASN A 56 -9.04 0.48 -2.50
N LEU A 57 -9.71 1.56 -2.90
CA LEU A 57 -9.35 2.33 -4.11
C LEU A 57 -7.90 2.87 -4.03
N CYS A 58 -7.49 3.39 -2.87
CA CYS A 58 -6.09 3.82 -2.69
C CYS A 58 -5.08 2.68 -2.84
N ALA A 59 -5.46 1.46 -2.45
CA ALA A 59 -4.60 0.30 -2.59
C ALA A 59 -4.55 -0.19 -4.04
N GLU A 60 -5.67 -0.12 -4.76
CA GLU A 60 -5.77 -0.45 -6.19
C GLU A 60 -4.93 0.52 -7.03
N ASN A 61 -5.08 1.83 -6.84
CA ASN A 61 -4.26 2.83 -7.55
C ASN A 61 -2.76 2.62 -7.30
N ALA A 62 -2.39 2.30 -6.06
CA ALA A 62 -1.00 2.02 -5.71
C ALA A 62 -0.49 0.71 -6.36
N LEU A 63 -1.36 -0.29 -6.57
CA LEU A 63 -1.01 -1.52 -7.29
C LEU A 63 -0.84 -1.27 -8.78
N GLU A 64 -1.70 -0.43 -9.37
CA GLU A 64 -1.59 -0.05 -10.79
C GLU A 64 -0.27 0.67 -11.07
N ASP A 65 0.06 1.69 -10.27
CA ASP A 65 1.33 2.41 -10.39
C ASP A 65 2.54 1.49 -10.15
N MET A 66 2.41 0.55 -9.22
CA MET A 66 3.44 -0.45 -8.93
C MET A 66 3.69 -1.36 -10.15
N CYS A 67 2.63 -1.87 -10.78
CA CYS A 67 2.75 -2.69 -11.97
C CYS A 67 3.31 -1.90 -13.14
N ASN A 68 2.85 -0.66 -13.34
CA ASN A 68 3.40 0.24 -14.36
C ASN A 68 4.90 0.48 -14.15
N PHE A 69 5.35 0.67 -12.91
CA PHE A 69 6.78 0.81 -12.60
C PHE A 69 7.57 -0.46 -12.96
N LEU A 70 7.07 -1.64 -12.57
CA LEU A 70 7.71 -2.93 -12.83
C LEU A 70 7.74 -3.32 -14.32
N GLN A 71 6.74 -2.91 -15.10
CA GLN A 71 6.71 -3.16 -16.55
C GLN A 71 7.68 -2.28 -17.34
N ASN A 72 8.12 -1.16 -16.76
CA ASN A 72 9.01 -0.22 -17.43
C ASN A 72 10.46 -0.39 -16.97
N GLN A 73 10.86 0.35 -15.94
CA GLN A 73 12.26 0.51 -15.54
C GLN A 73 12.56 -0.06 -14.14
N GLY A 74 11.53 -0.50 -13.42
CA GLY A 74 11.62 -0.96 -12.05
C GLY A 74 11.93 -2.45 -11.94
N GLU A 75 12.88 -2.82 -11.09
CA GLU A 75 13.21 -4.22 -10.79
C GLU A 75 12.48 -4.71 -9.53
N VAL A 76 12.36 -3.84 -8.51
CA VAL A 76 11.74 -4.19 -7.23
C VAL A 76 10.76 -3.12 -6.79
N ALA A 77 9.53 -3.53 -6.50
CA ALA A 77 8.52 -2.61 -5.98
C ALA A 77 8.08 -2.99 -4.56
N ILE A 78 8.09 -2.01 -3.67
CA ILE A 78 7.75 -2.22 -2.25
C ILE A 78 6.38 -1.65 -1.97
N PHE A 79 5.38 -2.53 -1.91
CA PHE A 79 4.02 -2.16 -1.56
C PHE A 79 3.87 -1.98 -0.03
N ASP A 80 3.96 -0.74 0.46
CA ASP A 80 3.89 -0.41 1.89
C ASP A 80 2.47 -0.06 2.34
N ALA A 81 1.84 -1.00 3.05
CA ALA A 81 0.55 -0.84 3.70
C ALA A 81 0.42 -1.76 4.93
N THR A 82 -0.72 -1.71 5.62
CA THR A 82 -1.02 -2.64 6.72
C THR A 82 -1.07 -4.09 6.26
N ASN A 83 -1.84 -4.38 5.21
CA ASN A 83 -2.03 -5.70 4.59
C ASN A 83 -2.28 -6.81 5.63
N THR A 84 -2.98 -6.47 6.72
CA THR A 84 -3.18 -7.34 7.88
C THR A 84 -4.19 -8.45 7.62
N THR A 85 -5.19 -8.21 6.76
CA THR A 85 -6.21 -9.22 6.43
C THR A 85 -5.70 -10.20 5.37
N ARG A 86 -6.16 -11.46 5.46
CA ARG A 86 -5.85 -12.50 4.45
C ARG A 86 -6.44 -12.13 3.09
N GLU A 87 -7.65 -11.60 3.08
CA GLU A 87 -8.35 -11.12 1.89
C GLU A 87 -7.51 -10.10 1.12
N ARG A 88 -7.03 -9.03 1.79
CA ARG A 88 -6.19 -8.02 1.13
C ARG A 88 -4.94 -8.63 0.50
N ARG A 89 -4.29 -9.58 1.18
CA ARG A 89 -3.10 -10.27 0.62
C ARG A 89 -3.44 -11.16 -0.56
N ARG A 90 -4.62 -11.78 -0.58
CA ARG A 90 -5.11 -12.55 -1.73
C ARG A 90 -5.41 -11.64 -2.92
N THR A 91 -6.05 -10.49 -2.71
CA THR A 91 -6.28 -9.50 -3.76
C THR A 91 -4.97 -9.05 -4.41
N ILE A 92 -3.96 -8.70 -3.59
CA ILE A 92 -2.62 -8.33 -4.09
C ILE A 92 -1.98 -9.48 -4.87
N TYR A 93 -2.04 -10.70 -4.33
CA TYR A 93 -1.46 -11.88 -5.01
C TYR A 93 -2.10 -12.08 -6.38
N ASN A 94 -3.44 -12.12 -6.45
CA ASN A 94 -4.17 -12.31 -7.70
C ASN A 94 -3.81 -11.22 -8.70
N TYR A 95 -3.83 -9.95 -8.29
CA TYR A 95 -3.49 -8.81 -9.16
C TYR A 95 -2.09 -8.91 -9.77
N CYS A 96 -1.12 -9.50 -9.07
CA CYS A 96 0.25 -9.66 -9.56
C CYS A 96 0.49 -10.96 -10.35
N THR A 97 -0.46 -11.90 -10.33
CA THR A 97 -0.31 -13.21 -11.00
C THR A 97 -1.22 -13.39 -12.21
N GLU A 98 -2.22 -12.53 -12.34
CA GLU A 98 -3.00 -12.35 -13.57
C GLU A 98 -2.16 -11.63 -14.64
#